data_AF-A0A5K1E861-F1
#
_entry.id   AF-A0A5K1E861-F1
#
_cell.length_a   1.000
_cell.length_b   1.000
_cell.length_c   1.000
_cell.angle_alpha   90.00
_cell.angle_beta   90.00
_cell.angle_gamma   90.00
#
_symmetry.space_group_name_H-M   'P 1'
#
loop_
_entity.id
_entity.type
_entity.pdbx_description
1 polymer ?
#
loop_
_entity_poly.entity_id
_entity_poly.type
_entity_poly.pdbx_seq_one_letter_code
_entity_poly.pdbx_strand_id
1 'polypeptide(L)' 'QLLMTALSKLHLKQNEQGEWYVDSGAAAHVTGDA' A
#
# COMPACT_ATOMS: atom_id res chain seq x y z
N GLN A 1 -18.65 -6.91 9.89
CA GLN A 1 -18.21 -6.95 8.48
C GLN A 1 -17.06 -5.99 8.14
N LEU A 2 -16.58 -5.18 9.11
CA LEU A 2 -15.49 -4.21 8.93
C LEU A 2 -14.20 -4.81 8.35
N LEU A 3 -13.85 -6.05 8.73
CA LEU A 3 -12.66 -6.74 8.25
C LEU A 3 -12.66 -6.94 6.73
N MET A 4 -13.78 -7.36 6.15
CA MET A 4 -13.89 -7.58 4.70
C MET A 4 -13.80 -6.26 3.93
N THR A 5 -14.42 -5.21 4.46
CA THR A 5 -14.35 -3.85 3.89
C THR A 5 -12.95 -3.25 4.00
N ALA A 6 -12.20 -3.56 5.07
CA ALA A 6 -10.82 -3.13 5.22
C ALA A 6 -9.90 -3.89 4.25
N LEU A 7 -10.08 -5.21 4.12
CA LEU A 7 -9.31 -6.04 3.20
C LEU A 7 -9.58 -5.68 1.73
N SER A 8 -10.81 -5.32 1.36
CA SER A 8 -11.15 -4.89 0.00
C SER A 8 -10.53 -3.56 -0.41
N LYS A 9 -10.06 -2.76 0.56
CA LYS A 9 -9.38 -1.48 0.32
C LYS A 9 -7.86 -1.61 0.31
N LEU A 10 -7.33 -2.81 0.60
CA LEU A 10 -5.91 -3.06 0.57
C LEU A 10 -5.45 -3.11 -0.88
N HIS A 11 -4.55 -2.21 -1.26
CA HIS A 11 -3.92 -2.24 -2.57
C HIS A 11 -2.70 -3.16 -2.49
N LEU A 12 -2.74 -4.28 -3.22
CA LEU A 12 -1.60 -5.19 -3.33
C LEU A 12 -0.91 -4.95 -4.67
N LYS A 13 0.42 -4.83 -4.65
CA LYS A 13 1.23 -4.70 -5.85
C LYS A 13 2.20 -5.88 -5.93
N GLN A 14 2.37 -6.38 -7.15
CA GLN A 14 3.32 -7.45 -7.44
C GLN A 14 4.61 -6.82 -7.95
N ASN A 15 5.76 -7.25 -7.43
CA ASN A 15 7.06 -6.89 -7.99
C ASN A 15 7.42 -7.77 -9.18
N GLU A 16 8.52 -7.46 -9.86
CA GLU A 16 8.99 -8.19 -11.04
C GLU A 16 9.41 -9.63 -10.72
N GLN A 17 9.69 -9.93 -9.45
CA GLN A 17 10.03 -11.25 -8.94
C GLN A 17 8.78 -12.07 -8.56
N GLY A 18 7.59 -11.46 -8.62
CA GLY A 18 6.32 -12.09 -8.31
C GLY A 18 5.91 -12.06 -6.85
N GLU A 19 6.62 -11.31 -6.01
CA GLU A 19 6.26 -11.12 -4.61
C GLU A 19 5.18 -10.04 -4.48
N TRP A 20 4.25 -10.28 -3.57
CA TRP A 20 3.15 -9.37 -3.28
C TRP A 20 3.48 -8.53 -2.07
N TYR A 21 3.31 -7.21 -2.20
CA TYR A 21 3.43 -6.28 -1.10
C TYR A 21 2.19 -5.40 -0.99
N VAL A 22 1.92 -4.93 0.22
CA VAL A 22 0.89 -3.94 0.47
C VAL A 22 1.41 -2.59 0.02
N ASP A 23 0.79 -2.07 -1.03
CA ASP A 23 0.95 -0.66 -1.39
C ASP A 23 0.08 0.17 -0.45
N SER A 24 0.70 0.65 0.62
CA SER A 24 0.03 1.49 1.60
C SER A 24 -0.22 2.91 1.10
N GLY A 25 0.16 3.25 -0.15
CA GLY A 25 -0.03 4.57 -0.75
C GLY A 25 0.66 5.72 0.00
N ALA A 26 1.33 5.42 1.12
CA ALA A 26 2.12 6.35 1.89
C ALA A 26 3.45 6.52 1.16
N ALA A 27 3.41 7.24 0.03
CA ALA A 27 4.56 8.02 -0.38
C ALA A 27 4.83 8.99 0.79
N ALA A 28 5.68 8.56 1.71
CA ALA A 28 6.30 9.42 2.70
C ALA A 28 7.29 10.35 1.99
N HIS A 29 6.82 11.12 1.00
CA HIS A 29 7.45 12.38 0.65
C HIS A 29 7.09 13.37 1.76
N VAL A 30 7.68 13.16 2.93
CA VAL A 30 8.05 14.28 3.78
C VAL A 30 9.27 14.89 3.12
N THR A 31 9.07 15.53 1.97
CA THR A 31 9.97 16.60 1.55
C THR A 31 9.65 17.75 2.49
N GLY A 32 10.25 17.71 3.68
CA GLY A 32 10.43 18.90 4.47
C GLY A 32 11.44 19.75 3.72
N ASP A 33 10.97 20.56 2.78
CA ASP A 33 11.79 21.61 2.21
C ASP A 33 12.22 22.56 3.35
N ALA A 34 13.55 22.66 3.49
CA ALA A 34 14.39 23.70 4.10
C ALA A 34 14.00 24.29 5.47
#